data_AF-A0A1X1P6T8-F1
#
_entry.id   AF-A0A1X1P6T8-F1
#
_cell.length_a   1.000
_cell.length_b   1.000
_cell.length_c   1.000
_cell.angle_alpha   90.00
_cell.angle_beta   90.00
_cell.angle_gamma   90.00
#
_symmetry.space_group_name_H-M   'P 1'
#
loop_
_entity.id
_entity.type
_entity.pdbx_description
1 polymer ?
#
loop_
_entity_poly.entity_id
_entity_poly.type
_entity_poly.pdbx_seq_one_letter_code
_entity_poly.pdbx_strand_id
1 'polypeptide(L)'
;MDESRPTYLRCNQAALNELIDAASLALGGALDGPAADPYDMGLLIDALRVLAPQLPAADMFDGMLHVALGNFDDAVRVFAEIANGTTNTIYGKALLAFALQLKRDPEWRIAADEVLAAGSPAQAVALVRALERQHDVILAKEHADRTGVWELPESAAAANGDTPDAQAANPAGGFDAQAAFAHQQYLRL
;
A
#
# COMPACT_ATOMS: atom_id res chain seq x y z
N MET A 1 -31.72 -13.67 -5.92
CA MET A 1 -31.21 -15.06 -5.87
C MET A 1 -30.42 -15.27 -7.15
N ASP A 2 -29.10 -15.33 -7.05
CA ASP A 2 -28.19 -15.35 -8.19
C ASP A 2 -27.82 -16.80 -8.51
N GLU A 3 -28.47 -17.36 -9.53
CA GLU A 3 -28.50 -18.80 -9.85
C GLU A 3 -27.68 -19.13 -11.11
N SER A 4 -26.78 -18.24 -11.53
CA SER A 4 -25.99 -18.39 -12.77
C SER A 4 -24.48 -18.65 -12.56
N ARG A 5 -23.98 -18.78 -11.32
CA ARG A 5 -22.59 -19.18 -11.08
C ARG A 5 -22.47 -20.68 -10.79
N PRO A 6 -21.58 -21.42 -11.49
CA PRO A 6 -21.27 -22.82 -11.20
C PRO A 6 -20.99 -23.04 -9.71
N THR A 7 -21.49 -24.14 -9.13
CA THR A 7 -21.43 -24.44 -7.69
C THR A 7 -20.00 -24.47 -7.13
N TYR A 8 -18.99 -24.79 -7.95
CA TYR A 8 -17.57 -24.78 -7.56
C TYR A 8 -16.95 -23.36 -7.48
N LEU A 9 -17.62 -22.34 -8.04
CA LEU A 9 -17.24 -20.92 -7.89
C LEU A 9 -17.92 -20.25 -6.69
N ARG A 10 -18.76 -20.97 -5.94
CA ARG A 10 -19.28 -20.52 -4.66
C ARG A 10 -18.22 -20.75 -3.58
N CYS A 11 -17.18 -19.92 -3.57
CA CYS A 11 -16.23 -19.93 -2.46
C CYS A 11 -16.92 -19.47 -1.18
N ASN A 12 -16.71 -20.23 -0.10
CA ASN A 12 -17.11 -19.82 1.24
C ASN A 12 -16.36 -18.53 1.61
N GLN A 13 -17.05 -17.59 2.26
CA GLN A 13 -16.51 -16.30 2.62
C GLN A 13 -15.27 -16.39 3.53
N ALA A 14 -15.17 -17.44 4.34
CA ALA A 14 -13.96 -17.73 5.12
C ALA A 14 -12.74 -18.02 4.21
N ALA A 15 -12.91 -18.85 3.19
CA ALA A 15 -11.84 -19.17 2.25
C ALA A 15 -11.44 -17.96 1.39
N LEU A 16 -12.39 -17.08 1.06
CA LEU A 16 -12.08 -15.80 0.39
C LEU A 16 -11.26 -14.87 1.28
N ASN A 17 -11.61 -14.75 2.56
CA ASN A 17 -10.85 -13.93 3.50
C ASN A 17 -9.43 -14.46 3.69
N GLU A 18 -9.26 -15.77 3.83
CA GLU A 18 -7.93 -16.40 3.91
C GLU A 18 -7.09 -16.15 2.64
N LEU A 19 -7.71 -16.19 1.46
CA LEU A 19 -7.03 -15.90 0.20
C LEU A 19 -6.61 -14.43 0.09
N ILE A 20 -7.46 -13.50 0.55
CA ILE A 20 -7.15 -12.06 0.63
C ILE A 20 -6.00 -11.83 1.61
N ASP A 21 -6.02 -12.45 2.79
CA ASP A 21 -4.97 -12.35 3.79
C ASP A 21 -3.64 -12.92 3.24
N ALA A 22 -3.67 -14.05 2.53
CA ALA A 22 -2.50 -14.65 1.89
C ALA A 22 -1.90 -13.76 0.78
N ALA A 23 -2.74 -13.17 -0.08
CA ALA A 23 -2.30 -12.24 -1.10
C ALA A 23 -1.69 -10.96 -0.49
N SER A 24 -2.30 -10.45 0.57
CA SER A 24 -1.83 -9.27 1.31
C SER A 24 -0.48 -9.53 1.98
N LEU A 25 -0.31 -10.72 2.56
CA LEU A 25 0.96 -11.15 3.14
C LEU A 25 2.06 -11.30 2.08
N ALA A 26 1.75 -11.93 0.94
CA ALA A 26 2.70 -12.12 -0.15
C ALA A 26 3.17 -10.78 -0.74
N LEU A 27 2.25 -9.85 -0.96
CA LEU A 27 2.56 -8.51 -1.46
C LEU A 27 3.28 -7.64 -0.42
N GLY A 28 2.93 -7.75 0.86
CA GLY A 28 3.63 -7.04 1.94
C GLY A 28 5.08 -7.50 2.07
N GLY A 29 5.31 -8.82 2.02
CA GLY A 29 6.66 -9.39 2.03
C GLY A 29 7.52 -8.98 0.82
N ALA A 30 6.89 -8.65 -0.31
CA ALA A 30 7.60 -8.19 -1.50
C ALA A 30 8.24 -6.78 -1.35
N LEU A 31 7.82 -6.00 -0.36
CA LEU A 31 8.37 -4.67 -0.10
C LEU A 31 9.55 -4.68 0.89
N ASP A 32 9.63 -5.69 1.76
CA ASP A 32 10.57 -5.74 2.90
C ASP A 32 11.56 -6.91 2.89
N GLY A 33 11.46 -7.90 1.98
CA GLY A 33 12.27 -9.12 2.06
C GLY A 33 12.35 -9.96 0.77
N PRO A 34 12.80 -11.23 0.84
CA PRO A 34 12.75 -12.14 -0.31
C PRO A 34 11.28 -12.39 -0.64
N ALA A 35 10.79 -11.60 -1.59
CA ALA A 35 9.41 -11.63 -2.08
C ALA A 35 8.99 -13.06 -2.42
N ALA A 36 7.71 -13.36 -2.22
CA ALA A 36 7.09 -14.47 -2.94
C ALA A 36 7.39 -14.31 -4.45
N ASP A 37 7.53 -15.41 -5.17
CA ASP A 37 7.75 -15.35 -6.63
C ASP A 37 6.63 -14.49 -7.25
N PRO A 38 6.96 -13.45 -8.05
CA PRO A 38 5.95 -12.64 -8.72
C PRO A 38 4.95 -13.44 -9.54
N TYR A 39 5.35 -14.61 -10.04
CA TYR A 39 4.44 -15.54 -10.70
C TYR A 39 3.36 -16.10 -9.75
N ASP A 40 3.76 -16.54 -8.55
CA ASP A 40 2.85 -17.05 -7.53
C ASP A 40 1.89 -15.94 -7.03
N MET A 41 2.37 -14.71 -6.92
CA MET A 41 1.53 -13.55 -6.59
C MET A 41 0.49 -13.28 -7.69
N GLY A 42 0.88 -13.33 -8.97
CA GLY A 42 -0.03 -13.21 -10.09
C GLY A 42 -1.14 -14.27 -10.07
N LEU A 43 -0.79 -15.52 -9.78
CA LEU A 43 -1.76 -16.62 -9.66
C LEU A 43 -2.79 -16.39 -8.53
N LEU A 44 -2.35 -15.86 -7.39
CA LEU A 44 -3.27 -15.53 -6.28
C LEU A 44 -4.24 -14.40 -6.66
N ILE A 45 -3.76 -13.38 -7.37
CA ILE A 45 -4.58 -12.25 -7.84
C ILE A 45 -5.57 -12.71 -8.90
N ASP A 46 -5.16 -13.55 -9.85
CA ASP A 46 -6.04 -14.13 -10.85
C ASP A 46 -7.13 -15.01 -10.21
N ALA A 47 -6.78 -15.80 -9.18
CA ALA A 47 -7.76 -16.55 -8.40
C ALA A 47 -8.76 -15.62 -7.71
N LEU A 48 -8.30 -14.50 -7.11
CA LEU A 48 -9.18 -13.51 -6.49
C LEU A 48 -10.12 -12.85 -7.52
N ARG A 49 -9.64 -12.54 -8.73
CA ARG A 49 -10.48 -11.98 -9.81
C ARG A 49 -11.61 -12.94 -10.22
N VAL A 50 -11.31 -14.25 -10.30
CA VAL A 50 -12.30 -15.26 -10.66
C VAL A 50 -13.31 -15.48 -9.54
N LEU A 51 -12.84 -15.54 -8.28
CA LEU A 51 -13.67 -15.90 -7.13
C LEU A 51 -14.43 -14.72 -6.53
N ALA A 52 -13.88 -13.51 -6.62
CA ALA A 52 -14.43 -12.27 -6.08
C ALA A 52 -14.32 -11.10 -7.09
N PRO A 53 -14.99 -11.19 -8.26
CA PRO A 53 -14.90 -10.17 -9.31
C PRO A 53 -15.47 -8.80 -8.92
N GLN A 54 -16.22 -8.73 -7.83
CA GLN A 54 -16.81 -7.50 -7.30
C GLN A 54 -15.86 -6.79 -6.31
N LEU A 55 -14.72 -7.39 -5.98
CA LEU A 55 -13.81 -6.91 -4.95
C LEU A 55 -13.01 -5.72 -5.49
N PRO A 56 -13.21 -4.49 -5.01
CA PRO A 56 -12.48 -3.31 -5.48
C PRO A 56 -10.96 -3.41 -5.22
N ALA A 57 -10.56 -4.31 -4.32
CA ALA A 57 -9.16 -4.55 -4.01
C ALA A 57 -8.40 -5.40 -5.03
N ALA A 58 -9.08 -6.03 -6.00
CA ALA A 58 -8.38 -6.72 -7.09
C ALA A 58 -7.48 -5.74 -7.87
N ASP A 59 -7.98 -4.53 -8.15
CA ASP A 59 -7.20 -3.49 -8.82
C ASP A 59 -6.07 -2.95 -7.93
N MET A 60 -6.28 -2.91 -6.62
CA MET A 60 -5.22 -2.54 -5.67
C MET A 60 -4.10 -3.57 -5.64
N PHE A 61 -4.43 -4.86 -5.64
CA PHE A 61 -3.44 -5.93 -5.69
C PHE A 61 -2.67 -5.93 -7.01
N ASP A 62 -3.33 -5.62 -8.13
CA ASP A 62 -2.69 -5.46 -9.44
C ASP A 62 -1.66 -4.33 -9.45
N GLY A 63 -2.03 -3.16 -8.91
CA GLY A 63 -1.10 -2.03 -8.76
C GLY A 63 0.09 -2.37 -7.86
N MET A 64 -0.14 -3.10 -6.76
CA MET A 64 0.93 -3.55 -5.87
C MET A 64 1.84 -4.61 -6.50
N LEU A 65 1.31 -5.49 -7.36
CA LEU A 65 2.12 -6.42 -8.14
C LEU A 65 3.05 -5.66 -9.09
N HIS A 66 2.57 -4.62 -9.76
CA HIS A 66 3.41 -3.76 -10.58
C HIS A 66 4.50 -3.06 -9.75
N VAL A 67 4.20 -2.61 -8.53
CA VAL A 67 5.21 -2.07 -7.60
C VAL A 67 6.27 -3.13 -7.26
N ALA A 68 5.86 -4.34 -6.88
CA ALA A 68 6.76 -5.43 -6.53
C ALA A 68 7.67 -5.84 -7.70
N LEU A 69 7.17 -5.75 -8.94
CA LEU A 69 7.93 -6.00 -10.16
C LEU A 69 8.84 -4.84 -10.58
N GLY A 70 8.77 -3.69 -9.92
CA GLY A 70 9.49 -2.47 -10.31
C GLY A 70 8.89 -1.73 -11.51
N ASN A 71 7.69 -2.13 -11.96
CA ASN A 71 6.97 -1.52 -13.08
C ASN A 71 6.17 -0.30 -12.59
N PHE A 72 6.88 0.74 -12.14
CA PHE A 72 6.24 1.88 -11.46
C PHE A 72 5.29 2.67 -12.35
N ASP A 73 5.53 2.77 -13.66
CA ASP A 73 4.63 3.45 -14.59
C ASP A 73 3.26 2.78 -14.68
N ASP A 74 3.24 1.44 -14.71
CA ASP A 74 2.00 0.67 -14.72
C ASP A 74 1.28 0.76 -13.37
N ALA A 75 2.03 0.72 -12.26
CA ALA A 75 1.46 0.92 -10.93
C ALA A 75 0.78 2.29 -10.80
N VAL A 76 1.43 3.36 -11.28
CA VAL A 76 0.87 4.72 -11.29
C VAL A 76 -0.42 4.77 -12.11
N ARG A 77 -0.46 4.13 -13.28
CA ARG A 77 -1.67 4.08 -14.10
C ARG A 77 -2.83 3.40 -13.36
N VAL A 78 -2.59 2.23 -12.77
CA VAL A 78 -3.62 1.49 -12.01
C VAL A 78 -4.11 2.30 -10.82
N PHE A 79 -3.21 2.86 -10.00
CA PHE A 79 -3.64 3.66 -8.85
C PHE A 79 -4.31 4.97 -9.23
N ALA A 80 -3.94 5.59 -10.35
CA ALA A 80 -4.64 6.77 -10.87
C ALA A 80 -6.08 6.44 -11.30
N GLU A 81 -6.33 5.27 -11.89
CA GLU A 81 -7.67 4.81 -12.21
C GLU A 81 -8.52 4.65 -10.94
N ILE A 82 -7.96 4.04 -9.88
CA ILE A 82 -8.64 3.91 -8.57
C ILE A 82 -8.87 5.27 -7.92
N ALA A 83 -7.87 6.17 -7.96
CA ALA A 83 -7.94 7.51 -7.41
C ALA A 83 -8.98 8.41 -8.09
N ASN A 84 -9.36 8.09 -9.34
CA ASN A 84 -10.40 8.78 -10.09
C ASN A 84 -11.75 8.03 -10.07
N GLY A 85 -11.80 6.85 -9.47
CA GLY A 85 -13.01 6.04 -9.36
C GLY A 85 -13.99 6.53 -8.29
N THR A 86 -15.15 5.87 -8.23
CA THR A 86 -16.23 6.20 -7.28
C THR A 86 -16.08 5.57 -5.91
N THR A 87 -15.20 4.59 -5.77
CA THR A 87 -15.00 3.79 -4.55
C THR A 87 -13.54 3.82 -4.16
N ASN A 88 -13.25 3.94 -2.87
CA ASN A 88 -11.89 3.99 -2.32
C ASN A 88 -10.99 5.10 -2.89
N THR A 89 -11.57 6.16 -3.44
CA THR A 89 -10.88 7.29 -4.10
C THR A 89 -9.73 7.84 -3.25
N ILE A 90 -9.95 8.11 -1.96
CA ILE A 90 -8.90 8.68 -1.08
C ILE A 90 -7.79 7.67 -0.81
N TYR A 91 -8.13 6.38 -0.62
CA TYR A 91 -7.11 5.36 -0.41
C TYR A 91 -6.32 5.11 -1.70
N GLY A 92 -6.97 5.17 -2.87
CA GLY A 92 -6.32 5.17 -4.18
C GLY A 92 -5.34 6.33 -4.36
N LYS A 93 -5.69 7.55 -3.91
CA LYS A 93 -4.77 8.70 -3.90
C LYS A 93 -3.55 8.48 -3.02
N ALA A 94 -3.72 7.82 -1.87
CA ALA A 94 -2.60 7.47 -0.99
C ALA A 94 -1.64 6.46 -1.66
N LEU A 95 -2.18 5.44 -2.34
CA LEU A 95 -1.40 4.48 -3.11
C LEU A 95 -0.73 5.13 -4.34
N LEU A 96 -1.41 6.07 -4.99
CA LEU A 96 -0.84 6.86 -6.08
C LEU A 96 0.36 7.69 -5.59
N ALA A 97 0.22 8.38 -4.45
CA ALA A 97 1.31 9.11 -3.83
C ALA A 97 2.50 8.19 -3.52
N PHE A 98 2.24 6.99 -3.00
CA PHE A 98 3.28 5.99 -2.76
C PHE A 98 4.02 5.58 -4.06
N ALA A 99 3.30 5.22 -5.11
CA ALA A 99 3.91 4.81 -6.38
C ALA A 99 4.70 5.95 -7.05
N LEU A 100 4.19 7.19 -7.01
CA LEU A 100 4.90 8.36 -7.50
C LEU A 100 6.18 8.63 -6.69
N GLN A 101 6.15 8.44 -5.37
CA GLN A 101 7.34 8.60 -4.54
C GLN A 101 8.41 7.55 -4.87
N LEU A 102 8.03 6.29 -5.12
CA LEU A 102 8.96 5.25 -5.57
C LEU A 102 9.60 5.59 -6.93
N LYS A 103 8.82 6.17 -7.84
CA LYS A 103 9.29 6.71 -9.12
C LYS A 103 10.15 7.98 -8.96
N ARG A 104 10.21 8.56 -7.76
CA ARG A 104 10.83 9.87 -7.45
C ARG A 104 10.18 11.04 -8.20
N ASP A 105 8.90 10.91 -8.50
CA ASP A 105 8.11 11.95 -9.16
C ASP A 105 7.55 12.94 -8.12
N PRO A 106 7.92 14.23 -8.15
CA PRO A 106 7.49 15.22 -7.15
C PRO A 106 5.98 15.43 -7.11
N GLU A 107 5.21 15.02 -8.13
CA GLU A 107 3.75 15.08 -8.12
C GLU A 107 3.11 14.23 -7.02
N TRP A 108 3.88 13.32 -6.39
CA TRP A 108 3.43 12.55 -5.22
C TRP A 108 2.87 13.43 -4.10
N ARG A 109 3.40 14.66 -3.94
CA ARG A 109 2.94 15.61 -2.92
C ARG A 109 1.51 16.09 -3.16
N ILE A 110 1.09 16.24 -4.41
CA ILE A 110 -0.27 16.69 -4.75
C ILE A 110 -1.28 15.67 -4.25
N ALA A 111 -1.04 14.39 -4.55
CA ALA A 111 -1.90 13.30 -4.09
C ALA A 111 -1.86 13.12 -2.56
N ALA A 112 -0.68 13.30 -1.94
CA ALA A 112 -0.52 13.27 -0.49
C ALA A 112 -1.32 14.37 0.22
N ASP A 113 -1.23 15.62 -0.25
CA ASP A 113 -1.93 16.77 0.33
C ASP A 113 -3.45 16.58 0.25
N GLU A 114 -3.96 16.03 -0.85
CA GLU A 114 -5.39 15.73 -1.00
C GLU A 114 -5.89 14.69 0.00
N VAL A 115 -5.07 13.69 0.32
CA VAL A 115 -5.39 12.67 1.34
C VAL A 115 -5.39 13.27 2.74
N LEU A 116 -4.40 14.10 3.06
CA LEU A 116 -4.32 14.78 4.35
C LEU A 116 -5.49 15.76 4.54
N ALA A 117 -5.87 16.48 3.48
CA ALA A 117 -7.01 17.39 3.49
C ALA A 117 -8.35 16.66 3.69
N ALA A 118 -8.50 15.46 3.12
CA ALA A 118 -9.68 14.62 3.35
C ALA A 118 -9.77 14.11 4.81
N GLY A 119 -8.63 13.91 5.48
CA GLY A 119 -8.55 13.52 6.89
C GLY A 119 -9.08 12.11 7.21
N SER A 120 -9.58 11.40 6.21
CA SER A 120 -10.09 10.03 6.32
C SER A 120 -10.01 9.32 4.98
N PRO A 121 -9.83 7.98 4.94
CA PRO A 121 -9.71 7.09 6.09
C PRO A 121 -8.36 7.19 6.83
N ALA A 122 -8.34 6.83 8.12
CA ALA A 122 -7.16 6.99 8.99
C ALA A 122 -5.91 6.27 8.45
N GLN A 123 -6.07 5.14 7.78
CA GLN A 123 -4.96 4.42 7.14
C GLN A 123 -4.37 5.14 5.92
N ALA A 124 -5.20 5.83 5.13
CA ALA A 124 -4.71 6.61 3.99
C ALA A 124 -3.83 7.76 4.51
N VAL A 125 -4.31 8.41 5.58
CA VAL A 125 -3.56 9.45 6.28
C VAL A 125 -2.27 8.88 6.88
N ALA A 126 -2.33 7.74 7.57
CA ALA A 126 -1.16 7.09 8.17
C ALA A 126 -0.10 6.72 7.13
N LEU A 127 -0.53 6.20 5.98
CA LEU A 127 0.34 5.93 4.83
C LEU A 127 1.05 7.20 4.39
N VAL A 128 0.30 8.26 4.07
CA VAL A 128 0.91 9.52 3.62
C VAL A 128 1.86 10.12 4.65
N ARG A 129 1.52 10.06 5.94
CA ARG A 129 2.42 10.49 7.02
C ARG A 129 3.72 9.69 7.06
N ALA A 130 3.66 8.38 6.78
CA ALA A 130 4.87 7.57 6.65
C ALA A 130 5.73 8.00 5.45
N LEU A 131 5.09 8.31 4.31
CA LEU A 131 5.79 8.82 3.12
C LEU A 131 6.48 10.15 3.38
N GLU A 132 5.83 11.09 4.07
CA GLU A 132 6.43 12.38 4.46
C GLU A 132 7.68 12.16 5.31
N ARG A 133 7.61 11.31 6.34
CA ARG A 133 8.75 10.99 7.20
C ARG A 133 9.91 10.39 6.42
N GLN A 134 9.63 9.43 5.55
CA GLN A 134 10.67 8.79 4.73
C GLN A 134 11.35 9.82 3.81
N HIS A 135 10.56 10.71 3.20
CA HIS A 135 11.09 11.77 2.36
C HIS A 135 11.96 12.77 3.14
N ASP A 136 11.52 13.19 4.33
CA ASP A 136 12.29 14.10 5.18
C ASP A 136 13.63 13.49 5.61
N VAL A 137 13.66 12.19 5.91
CA VAL A 137 14.89 11.46 6.23
C VAL A 137 15.85 11.43 5.04
N ILE A 138 15.33 11.24 3.81
CA ILE A 138 16.13 11.29 2.58
C ILE A 138 16.72 12.69 2.41
N LEU A 139 15.91 13.75 2.56
CA LEU A 139 16.39 15.13 2.45
C LEU A 139 17.44 15.48 3.51
N ALA A 140 17.25 15.03 4.76
CA ALA A 140 18.23 15.20 5.82
C ALA A 140 19.55 14.49 5.51
N LYS A 141 19.48 13.30 4.91
CA LYS A 141 20.67 12.57 4.45
C LYS A 141 21.41 13.31 3.35
N GLU A 142 20.68 13.77 2.33
CA GLU A 142 21.27 14.56 1.25
C GLU A 142 21.86 15.89 1.74
N HIS A 143 21.26 16.50 2.78
CA HIS A 143 21.81 17.67 3.43
C HIS A 143 23.09 17.34 4.22
N ALA A 144 23.09 16.24 4.97
CA ALA A 144 24.25 15.76 5.72
C ALA A 144 25.41 15.38 4.80
N ASP A 145 25.14 14.74 3.66
CA ASP A 145 26.16 14.38 2.68
C ASP A 145 26.84 15.63 2.08
N ARG A 146 26.10 16.74 1.93
CA ARG A 146 26.65 18.01 1.43
C ARG A 146 27.34 18.87 2.48
N THR A 147 26.90 18.80 3.73
CA THR A 147 27.34 19.73 4.80
C THR A 147 28.20 19.07 5.89
N GLY A 148 28.24 17.73 5.92
CA GLY A 148 28.87 16.94 6.97
C GLY A 148 28.08 16.89 8.29
N VAL A 149 26.91 17.52 8.36
CA VAL A 149 26.10 17.63 9.59
C VAL A 149 24.80 16.85 9.43
N TRP A 150 24.64 15.79 10.22
CA TRP A 150 23.41 15.02 10.29
C TRP A 150 22.47 15.61 11.35
N GLU A 151 21.27 15.98 10.92
CA GLU A 151 20.16 16.38 11.80
C GLU A 151 18.98 15.45 11.56
N LEU A 152 18.47 14.85 12.63
CA LEU A 152 17.29 13.98 12.53
C LEU A 152 16.05 14.87 12.32
N PRO A 153 15.24 14.63 11.27
CA PRO A 153 14.01 15.39 11.06
C PRO A 153 13.03 15.25 12.23
N GLU A 154 12.36 16.35 12.58
CA GLU A 154 11.34 16.39 13.64
C GLU A 154 10.20 15.40 13.36
N SER A 155 9.85 15.20 12.09
CA SER A 155 8.86 14.23 11.63
C SER A 155 9.26 12.78 11.95
N ALA A 156 10.55 12.45 11.94
CA ALA A 156 11.07 11.14 12.35
C ALA A 156 11.19 11.03 13.88
N ALA A 157 11.55 12.12 14.57
CA ALA A 157 11.65 12.15 16.03
C ALA A 157 10.30 11.98 16.73
N ALA A 158 9.23 12.58 16.18
CA ALA A 158 7.87 12.49 16.72
C ALA A 158 7.29 11.06 16.71
N ALA A 159 7.76 10.18 15.83
CA ALA A 159 7.29 8.79 15.74
C ALA A 159 7.75 7.91 16.93
N ASN A 160 8.88 8.25 17.58
CA ASN A 160 9.41 7.47 18.71
C ASN A 160 8.72 7.76 20.05
N GLY A 161 7.87 8.80 20.12
CA GLY A 161 7.23 9.25 21.35
C GLY A 161 5.96 8.50 21.76
N ASP A 162 5.37 7.67 20.89
CA ASP A 162 3.96 7.27 21.00
C ASP A 162 3.68 5.75 21.11
N THR A 163 4.67 4.91 21.49
CA THR A 163 4.38 3.48 21.80
C THR A 163 5.27 2.90 22.91
N PRO A 164 4.71 2.52 24.08
CA PRO A 164 5.32 1.55 24.98
C PRO A 164 4.92 0.13 24.53
N ASP A 165 5.69 -0.43 23.61
CA ASP A 165 6.02 -1.87 23.50
C ASP A 165 6.75 -2.10 22.17
N ALA A 166 8.08 -1.89 22.22
CA ALA A 166 8.99 -2.08 21.11
C ALA A 166 9.22 -3.57 20.86
N GLN A 167 8.37 -4.17 20.03
CA GLN A 167 8.77 -5.34 19.26
C GLN A 167 9.58 -4.86 18.06
N ALA A 168 10.90 -4.76 18.27
CA ALA A 168 11.98 -4.61 17.28
C ALA A 168 11.52 -4.10 15.90
N ALA A 169 11.11 -2.83 15.84
CA ALA A 169 10.89 -2.13 14.59
C ALA A 169 12.23 -1.99 13.87
N ASN A 170 12.33 -2.63 12.71
CA ASN A 170 13.46 -2.51 11.79
C ASN A 170 13.74 -1.02 11.51
N PRO A 171 15.01 -0.56 11.46
CA PRO A 171 15.36 0.85 11.27
C PRO A 171 15.08 1.38 9.84
N ALA A 172 14.48 0.56 8.97
CA ALA A 172 13.88 0.98 7.72
C ALA A 172 12.37 1.18 7.99
N GLY A 173 11.97 2.40 8.37
CA GLY A 173 10.57 2.79 8.54
C GLY A 173 9.83 2.85 7.20
N GLY A 174 9.76 1.71 6.51
CA GLY A 174 9.02 1.49 5.28
C GLY A 174 7.53 1.34 5.55
N PHE A 175 6.74 1.60 4.51
CA PHE A 175 5.32 1.30 4.44
C PHE A 175 5.06 -0.15 4.87
N ASP A 176 4.42 -0.34 6.02
CA ASP A 176 3.90 -1.64 6.44
C ASP A 176 2.68 -1.97 5.59
N ALA A 177 2.94 -2.47 4.38
CA ALA A 177 1.93 -2.95 3.46
C ALA A 177 1.05 -4.02 4.12
N GLN A 178 1.63 -4.85 4.99
CA GLN A 178 0.87 -5.85 5.71
C GLN A 178 -0.17 -5.20 6.62
N ALA A 179 0.16 -4.17 7.39
CA ALA A 179 -0.81 -3.41 8.19
C ALA A 179 -1.81 -2.61 7.34
N ALA A 180 -1.38 -2.08 6.19
CA ALA A 180 -2.22 -1.32 5.27
C ALA A 180 -3.25 -2.19 4.55
N PHE A 181 -2.91 -3.44 4.24
CA PHE A 181 -3.80 -4.43 3.62
C PHE A 181 -4.52 -5.33 4.65
N ALA A 182 -4.00 -5.47 5.88
CA ALA A 182 -4.63 -6.25 6.95
C ALA A 182 -5.84 -5.57 7.58
N HIS A 183 -6.08 -4.28 7.36
CA HIS A 183 -7.33 -3.65 7.78
C HIS A 183 -8.49 -4.08 6.87
N GLN A 184 -9.04 -5.25 7.20
CA GLN A 184 -10.12 -5.95 6.53
C GLN A 184 -11.43 -5.13 6.37
N GLN A 185 -11.52 -3.89 6.86
CA GLN A 185 -12.71 -3.05 6.71
C GLN A 185 -12.95 -2.56 5.28
N TYR A 186 -11.93 -2.56 4.40
CA TYR A 186 -12.03 -2.05 3.02
C TYR A 186 -12.12 -3.16 1.97
N LEU A 187 -11.93 -4.41 2.43
CA LEU A 187 -11.94 -5.64 1.63
C LEU A 187 -13.23 -6.43 1.79
N ARG A 188 -14.14 -5.98 2.66
CA ARG A 188 -15.41 -6.66 2.93
C ARG A 188 -16.50 -6.10 2.04
N LEU A 189 -17.21 -7.02 1.38
CA LEU A 189 -18.47 -6.79 0.66
C LEU A 189 -19.57 -6.28 1.61
#